data_AF-A0A561UGZ1-F1
#
_entry.id   AF-A0A561UGZ1-F1
#
_cell.length_a   1.000
_cell.length_b   1.000
_cell.length_c   1.000
_cell.angle_alpha   90.00
_cell.angle_beta   90.00
_cell.angle_gamma   90.00
#
_symmetry.space_group_name_H-M   'P 1'
#
loop_
_entity.id
_entity.type
_entity.pdbx_description
1 polymer ?
#
loop_
_entity_poly.entity_id
_entity_poly.type
_entity_poly.pdbx_seq_one_letter_code
_entity_poly.pdbx_strand_id
1 'polypeptide(L)'
;MLHKMHAEYGDQGRSGPVARWHMVQDEKHVGLCGRDLPEDAATLDSTEWGRTEEPCCRQCGVVWFQSVPFLADEHDRSSYLNK
;
A
#
# COMPACT_ATOMS: atom_id res chain seq x y z
N MET A 1 -12.60 5.94 3.70
CA MET A 1 -11.36 5.85 4.50
C MET A 1 -10.28 5.31 3.57
N LEU A 2 -9.58 6.20 2.87
CA LEU A 2 -8.65 5.83 1.81
C LEU A 2 -7.29 5.55 2.45
N HIS A 3 -6.79 4.34 2.29
CA HIS A 3 -5.41 4.04 2.68
C HIS A 3 -4.47 4.85 1.77
N LYS A 4 -3.25 5.12 2.25
CA LYS A 4 -2.18 5.69 1.44
C LYS A 4 -0.96 4.78 1.47
N MET A 5 -0.12 4.91 0.46
CA MET A 5 1.21 4.31 0.44
C MET A 5 2.21 5.31 0.96
N HIS A 6 3.05 4.93 1.92
CA HIS A 6 4.17 5.74 2.40
C HIS A 6 5.50 5.02 2.11
N ALA A 7 6.50 5.78 1.69
CA ALA A 7 7.82 5.27 1.36
C ALA A 7 8.65 4.92 2.61
N GLU A 8 9.27 3.77 2.59
CA GLU A 8 10.45 3.45 3.39
C GLU A 8 11.69 3.69 2.54
N TYR A 9 12.71 4.31 3.15
CA TYR A 9 14.01 4.54 2.52
C TYR A 9 15.07 3.63 3.14
N GLY A 10 16.11 3.31 2.36
CA GLY A 10 17.28 2.55 2.84
C GLY A 10 18.27 3.41 3.64
N ASP A 11 19.51 2.94 3.75
CA ASP A 11 20.57 3.58 4.57
C ASP A 11 20.90 5.03 4.17
N GLN A 12 20.58 5.41 2.93
CA GLN A 12 20.75 6.77 2.42
C GLN A 12 19.62 7.72 2.84
N GLY A 13 18.63 7.22 3.60
CA GLY A 13 17.45 7.97 4.00
C GLY A 13 16.70 8.55 2.80
N ARG A 14 16.03 9.69 3.01
CA ARG A 14 15.20 10.34 1.99
C ARG A 14 15.95 10.78 0.73
N SER A 15 17.28 10.88 0.78
CA SER A 15 18.11 11.22 -0.38
C SER A 15 18.38 10.02 -1.30
N GLY A 16 18.06 8.81 -0.83
CA GLY A 16 18.18 7.57 -1.59
C GLY A 16 16.87 7.14 -2.26
N PRO A 17 16.90 6.06 -3.04
CA PRO A 17 15.71 5.49 -3.64
C PRO A 17 14.75 4.97 -2.57
N VAL A 18 13.46 4.90 -2.93
CA VAL A 18 12.48 4.18 -2.12
C VAL A 18 12.90 2.71 -2.05
N ALA A 19 13.03 2.18 -0.83
CA ALA A 19 13.37 0.78 -0.62
C ALA A 19 12.11 -0.10 -0.64
N ARG A 20 10.99 0.43 -0.12
CA ARG A 20 9.73 -0.31 0.00
C ARG A 20 8.55 0.63 0.20
N TRP A 21 7.40 0.26 -0.35
CA TRP A 21 6.13 0.94 -0.07
C TRP A 21 5.33 0.24 1.02
N HIS A 22 4.76 1.02 1.94
CA HIS A 22 3.90 0.52 3.03
C HIS A 22 2.50 1.09 2.93
N MET A 23 1.49 0.22 3.12
CA MET A 23 0.11 0.68 3.29
C MET A 23 -0.05 1.28 4.69
N VAL A 24 -0.65 2.47 4.75
CA VAL A 24 -0.89 3.24 5.96
C VAL A 24 -2.37 3.66 5.98
N GLN A 25 -2.99 3.59 7.15
CA GLN A 25 -4.31 4.17 7.36
C GLN A 25 -4.15 5.71 7.45
N ASP A 26 -4.99 6.47 6.74
CA ASP A 26 -4.87 7.93 6.65
C ASP A 26 -4.66 8.59 8.03
N GLU A 27 -3.85 9.65 8.07
CA GLU A 27 -3.42 10.38 9.28
C GLU A 27 -2.44 9.65 10.22
N LYS A 28 -2.10 8.38 9.97
CA LYS A 28 -1.04 7.69 10.71
C LYS A 28 0.27 7.73 9.93
N HIS A 29 1.39 7.64 10.64
CA HIS A 29 2.73 7.42 10.06
C HIS A 29 3.25 6.03 10.39
N VAL A 30 2.33 5.08 10.62
CA VAL A 30 2.63 3.71 10.97
C VAL A 30 1.98 2.80 9.94
N GLY A 31 2.81 2.03 9.22
CA GLY A 31 2.33 1.04 8.29
C GLY A 31 1.46 -0.01 8.98
N LEU A 32 0.57 -0.66 8.23
CA LEU A 32 -0.25 -1.78 8.76
C LEU A 32 0.59 -2.95 9.30
N CYS A 33 1.88 -3.03 8.93
CA CYS A 33 2.84 -3.97 9.49
C CYS A 33 3.44 -3.55 10.85
N GLY A 34 3.09 -2.37 11.36
CA GLY A 34 3.61 -1.80 12.62
C GLY A 34 4.90 -1.00 12.48
N ARG A 35 5.37 -0.74 11.25
CA ARG A 35 6.60 0.04 11.00
C ARG A 35 6.32 1.53 11.03
N ASP A 36 7.06 2.27 11.85
CA ASP A 36 7.09 3.74 11.81
C ASP A 36 7.75 4.24 10.53
N LEU A 37 7.12 5.24 9.92
CA LEU A 37 7.56 5.89 8.69
C LEU A 37 7.76 7.38 8.97
N PRO A 38 8.69 8.04 8.27
CA PRO A 38 8.86 9.48 8.39
C PRO A 38 7.55 10.22 8.08
N GLU A 39 7.26 11.29 8.84
CA GLU A 39 6.04 12.09 8.65
C GLU A 39 5.97 12.73 7.25
N ASP A 40 7.14 13.02 6.68
CA ASP A 40 7.34 13.60 5.36
C ASP A 40 7.82 12.58 4.32
N ALA A 41 7.61 11.28 4.57
CA ALA A 41 7.87 10.24 3.58
C ALA A 41 7.05 10.51 2.31
N ALA A 42 7.62 10.19 1.15
CA ALA A 42 6.87 10.25 -0.10
C ALA A 42 5.59 9.40 0.00
N THR A 43 4.50 9.93 -0.56
CA THR A 43 3.18 9.30 -0.50
C THR A 43 2.63 9.01 -1.89
N LEU A 44 1.97 7.86 -2.06
CA LEU A 44 1.16 7.53 -3.23
C LEU A 44 -0.26 7.14 -2.83
N ASP A 45 -1.18 7.16 -3.78
CA ASP A 45 -2.52 6.61 -3.58
C ASP A 45 -2.47 5.10 -3.40
N SER A 46 -3.35 4.54 -2.57
CA SER A 46 -3.53 3.09 -2.43
C SER A 46 -3.79 2.35 -3.74
N THR A 47 -4.35 3.02 -4.76
CA THR A 47 -4.56 2.41 -6.08
C THR A 47 -3.24 2.06 -6.78
N GLU A 48 -2.12 2.67 -6.41
CA GLU A 48 -0.81 2.40 -7.00
C GLU A 48 -0.14 1.14 -6.43
N TRP A 49 -0.80 0.45 -5.50
CA TRP A 49 -0.26 -0.77 -4.89
C TRP A 49 0.01 -1.85 -5.94
N GLY A 50 1.29 -2.23 -6.08
CA GLY A 50 1.75 -3.20 -7.08
C GLY A 50 1.92 -2.63 -8.49
N ARG A 51 1.77 -1.31 -8.69
CA ARG A 51 2.08 -0.60 -9.95
C ARG A 51 3.41 0.16 -9.92
N THR A 52 4.06 0.21 -8.76
CA THR A 52 5.37 0.81 -8.55
C THR A 52 6.50 -0.13 -8.98
N GLU A 53 7.65 0.42 -9.37
CA GLU A 53 8.86 -0.38 -9.61
C GLU A 53 9.41 -0.96 -8.31
N GLU A 54 9.27 -0.23 -7.20
CA GLU A 54 9.76 -0.64 -5.89
C GLU A 54 8.80 -1.63 -5.23
N PRO A 55 9.33 -2.55 -4.40
CA PRO A 55 8.52 -3.58 -3.77
C PRO A 55 7.53 -2.99 -2.77
N CYS A 56 6.36 -3.60 -2.69
CA CYS A 56 5.36 -3.32 -1.66
C CYS A 56 5.53 -4.26 -0.45
N CYS A 57 5.26 -3.77 0.76
CA CYS A 57 5.35 -4.57 1.98
C CYS A 57 4.28 -5.68 1.99
N ARG A 58 4.73 -6.93 1.91
CA ARG A 58 3.84 -8.11 1.90
C ARG A 58 2.86 -8.14 3.08
N GLN A 59 3.33 -7.86 4.29
CA GLN A 59 2.46 -7.89 5.48
C GLN A 59 1.38 -6.82 5.42
N CYS A 60 1.74 -5.60 5.00
CA CYS A 60 0.76 -4.53 4.77
C CYS A 60 -0.29 -4.96 3.74
N GLY A 61 0.14 -5.60 2.65
CA GLY A 61 -0.77 -6.13 1.63
C GLY A 61 -1.75 -7.15 2.20
N VAL A 62 -1.28 -8.13 3.00
CA VAL A 62 -2.17 -9.13 3.63
C VAL A 62 -3.22 -8.47 4.51
N VAL A 63 -2.82 -7.57 5.41
CA VAL A 63 -3.75 -6.88 6.31
C VAL A 63 -4.73 -6.02 5.52
N TRP A 64 -4.25 -5.29 4.52
CA TRP A 64 -5.08 -4.44 3.68
C TRP A 64 -6.14 -5.25 2.91
N PHE A 65 -5.74 -6.32 2.21
CA PHE A 65 -6.66 -7.19 1.48
C PHE A 65 -7.68 -7.89 2.38
N GLN A 66 -7.34 -8.16 3.65
CA GLN A 66 -8.29 -8.69 4.64
C GLN A 66 -9.26 -7.62 5.17
N SER A 67 -8.84 -6.35 5.16
CA SER A 67 -9.63 -5.22 5.66
C SER A 67 -10.61 -4.65 4.63
N VAL A 68 -10.31 -4.80 3.34
CA VAL A 68 -11.20 -4.37 2.26
C VAL A 68 -12.30 -5.42 2.10
N PRO A 69 -13.58 -5.07 2.32
CA PRO A 69 -14.66 -6.02 2.09
C PRO A 69 -14.68 -6.43 0.62
N PHE A 70 -14.82 -7.73 0.36
CA PHE A 70 -15.15 -8.18 -0.98
C PHE A 70 -16.58 -7.75 -1.30
N LEU A 71 -16.73 -6.69 -2.08
CA LEU A 71 -18.02 -6.20 -2.57
C LEU A 71 -18.40 -6.99 -3.81
N ALA A 72 -19.16 -8.08 -3.60
CA ALA A 72 -19.53 -9.03 -4.64
C ALA A 72 -20.33 -8.40 -5.79
N ASP A 73 -20.98 -7.27 -5.53
CA ASP A 73 -21.73 -6.44 -6.48
C ASP A 73 -20.84 -5.57 -7.38
N GLU A 74 -19.63 -5.20 -6.93
CA GLU A 74 -18.64 -4.50 -7.77
C GLU A 74 -17.89 -5.44 -8.72
N HIS A 75 -17.99 -6.75 -8.49
CA HIS A 75 -17.29 -7.79 -9.23
C HIS A 75 -18.28 -8.76 -9.90
N ASP A 76 -18.87 -8.36 -11.04
CA ASP A 76 -19.67 -9.28 -11.85
C ASP A 76 -18.79 -10.45 -12.30
N ARG A 77 -19.06 -11.64 -11.75
CA ARG A 77 -18.34 -12.89 -12.06
C ARG A 77 -18.33 -13.21 -13.55
N SER A 78 -19.32 -12.74 -14.30
CA SER A 78 -19.43 -12.92 -15.76
C SER A 78 -18.30 -12.23 -16.53
N SER A 79 -17.73 -11.15 -15.97
CA SER A 79 -16.63 -10.40 -16.58
C SER A 79 -15.29 -11.16 -16.58
N TYR A 80 -15.11 -12.13 -15.67
CA TYR A 80 -13.87 -12.89 -15.50
C TYR A 80 -13.89 -14.27 -16.19
N LEU A 81 -15.07 -14.78 -16.53
CA LEU A 81 -15.26 -16.15 -17.02
C LEU A 81 -15.36 -16.24 -18.55
N ASN A 82 -15.56 -15.12 -19.25
CA ASN A 82 -15.66 -15.06 -20.71
C ASN A 82 -14.35 -14.60 -21.37
N LYS A 83 -13.25 -15.32 -21.13
CA LYS A 83 -11.99 -15.16 -21.87
C LYS A 83 -11.66 -16.42 -22.66
#